data_AF-A0A7C4F0W7-F1
#
_entry.id   AF-A0A7C4F0W7-F1
#
_cell.length_a   1.000
_cell.length_b   1.000
_cell.length_c   1.000
_cell.angle_alpha   90.00
_cell.angle_beta   90.00
_cell.angle_gamma   90.00
#
_symmetry.space_group_name_H-M   'P 1'
#
loop_
_entity.id
_entity.type
_entity.pdbx_description
1 polymer ?
#
loop_
_entity_poly.entity_id
_entity_poly.type
_entity_poly.pdbx_seq_one_letter_code
_entity_poly.pdbx_strand_id
1 'polypeptide(L)' 'MLGLGDLSIFLAYVLCIASALLCVVYGVINWNKGAETEVELKKDIGWEEKDKEIKEDLDV' A
#
# COMPACT_ATOMS: atom_id res chain seq x y z
N MET A 1 -32.49 -27.14 1.34
CA MET A 1 -31.82 -26.06 0.57
C MET A 1 -30.46 -25.72 1.19
N LEU A 2 -29.58 -26.71 1.32
CA LEU A 2 -28.14 -26.48 1.44
C LEU A 2 -27.59 -26.94 0.09
N GLY A 3 -27.47 -26.00 -0.86
CA GLY A 3 -27.12 -26.24 -2.27
C GLY A 3 -25.67 -26.70 -2.45
N LEU A 4 -25.26 -27.72 -1.70
CA LEU A 4 -23.92 -28.31 -1.71
C LEU A 4 -23.81 -29.49 -2.71
N GLY A 5 -24.84 -29.71 -3.54
CA GLY A 5 -24.82 -30.71 -4.62
C GLY A 5 -24.28 -30.17 -5.95
N ASP A 6 -24.20 -28.84 -6.11
CA ASP A 6 -23.71 -28.23 -7.34
C ASP A 6 -22.22 -27.90 -7.20
N LEU A 7 -21.40 -28.60 -7.98
CA LEU A 7 -19.96 -28.37 -8.13
C LEU A 7 -19.62 -26.88 -8.31
N SER A 8 -20.50 -26.14 -8.98
CA SER A 8 -20.40 -24.69 -9.23
C SER A 8 -20.33 -23.85 -7.94
N ILE A 9 -21.10 -24.21 -6.91
CA ILE A 9 -21.15 -23.45 -5.65
C ILE A 9 -19.88 -23.71 -4.83
N PHE A 10 -19.42 -24.96 -4.79
CA PHE A 10 -18.14 -25.30 -4.19
C PHE A 10 -16.98 -24.55 -4.86
N LEU A 11 -16.96 -24.53 -6.20
CA LEU A 11 -15.95 -23.80 -6.97
C LEU A 11 -15.98 -22.30 -6.67
N ALA A 12 -17.18 -21.70 -6.55
CA ALA A 12 -17.34 -20.29 -6.22
C ALA A 12 -16.74 -19.94 -4.84
N TYR A 13 -17.00 -20.77 -3.82
CA TYR A 13 -16.39 -20.57 -2.50
C TYR A 13 -14.86 -20.69 -2.53
N VAL A 14 -14.34 -21.70 -3.22
CA VAL A 14 -12.88 -21.88 -3.38
C VAL A 14 -12.25 -20.70 -4.11
N LEU A 15 -12.87 -20.21 -5.19
CA LEU A 15 -12.43 -19.03 -5.94
C LEU A 15 -12.47 -17.76 -5.10
N CYS A 16 -13.53 -17.54 -4.31
CA CYS A 16 -13.61 -16.38 -3.42
C CYS A 16 -12.49 -16.39 -2.37
N ILE A 17 -12.23 -17.55 -1.75
CA ILE A 17 -11.14 -17.69 -0.77
C ILE A 17 -9.78 -17.50 -1.46
N ALA A 18 -9.57 -18.11 -2.62
CA ALA A 18 -8.34 -17.96 -3.39
C ALA A 18 -8.11 -16.50 -3.80
N SER A 19 -9.15 -15.79 -4.24
CA SER A 19 -9.07 -14.37 -4.59
C SER A 19 -8.69 -13.51 -3.39
N ALA A 20 -9.33 -13.71 -2.24
CA ALA A 20 -8.98 -13.00 -1.01
C ALA A 20 -7.52 -13.26 -0.61
N LEU A 21 -7.06 -14.52 -0.67
CA LEU A 21 -5.67 -14.87 -0.39
C LEU A 21 -4.70 -14.19 -1.38
N LEU A 22 -5.00 -14.18 -2.68
CA LEU A 22 -4.18 -13.50 -3.68
C LEU A 22 -4.08 -11.99 -3.40
N CYS A 23 -5.18 -11.33 -3.03
CA CYS A 23 -5.17 -9.91 -2.66
C CYS A 23 -4.27 -9.65 -1.44
N VAL A 24 -4.38 -10.47 -0.39
CA VAL A 24 -3.56 -10.32 0.83
C VAL A 24 -2.09 -10.59 0.52
N VAL A 25 -1.77 -11.68 -0.17
CA VAL A 25 -0.39 -12.03 -0.52
C VAL A 25 0.25 -10.94 -1.39
N TYR A 26 -0.46 -10.47 -2.41
CA TYR A 26 0.02 -9.38 -3.25
C TYR A 26 0.25 -8.10 -2.44
N GLY A 27 -0.70 -7.74 -1.58
CA GLY A 27 -0.57 -6.59 -0.68
C GLY A 27 0.68 -6.69 0.20
N VAL A 28 0.90 -7.82 0.85
CA VAL A 28 2.08 -8.05 1.70
C VAL A 28 3.39 -7.98 0.90
N ILE A 29 3.45 -8.57 -0.29
CA ILE A 29 4.65 -8.56 -1.14
C ILE A 29 4.94 -7.14 -1.68
N ASN A 30 3.90 -6.38 -2.02
CA ASN A 30 4.05 -5.11 -2.71
C ASN A 30 3.95 -3.89 -1.77
N TRP A 31 3.62 -4.07 -0.50
CA TRP A 31 3.41 -3.00 0.49
C TRP A 31 4.57 -2.00 0.55
N ASN A 32 5.82 -2.45 0.39
CA ASN A 32 7.00 -1.60 0.53
C ASN A 32 7.70 -1.24 -0.79
N LYS A 33 7.13 -1.60 -1.95
CA LYS A 33 7.80 -1.42 -3.26
C LYS A 33 7.72 0.01 -3.82
N GLY A 34 6.91 0.88 -3.22
CA GLY A 34 6.80 2.30 -3.58
C GLY A 34 7.09 3.24 -2.41
N ALA A 35 7.72 2.73 -1.34
CA ALA A 35 8.18 3.60 -0.27
C ALA A 35 9.32 4.47 -0.80
N GLU A 36 9.29 5.76 -0.47
CA GLU A 36 10.38 6.67 -0.78
C GLU A 36 11.69 6.12 -0.25
N THR A 37 12.74 6.23 -1.06
CA THR A 37 14.06 5.79 -0.64
C THR A 37 14.57 6.73 0.46
N GLU A 38 15.45 6.26 1.35
CA GLU A 38 16.11 7.13 2.34
C GLU A 38 16.72 8.41 1.73
N VAL A 39 17.15 8.35 0.47
CA VAL A 39 17.69 9.49 -0.27
C VAL A 39 16.61 10.52 -0.60
N GLU A 40 15.41 10.08 -0.98
CA GLU A 40 14.28 10.96 -1.28
C GLU A 40 13.74 11.59 0.02
N LEU A 41 13.61 10.80 1.08
CA LEU A 41 13.24 11.28 2.42
C LEU A 41 14.20 12.37 2.93
N LYS A 42 15.52 12.16 2.80
CA LYS A 42 16.53 13.16 3.19
C LYS A 42 16.46 14.44 2.35
N LYS A 43 16.13 14.32 1.07
CA LYS A 43 15.97 15.47 0.18
C LYS A 43 14.78 16.31 0.63
N ASP A 44 13.65 15.69 0.95
CA ASP A 44 12.45 16.38 1.41
C ASP A 44 12.67 17.08 2.75
N ILE A 45 13.33 16.41 3.72
CA ILE A 45 13.74 17.04 4.98
C ILE A 45 14.63 18.26 4.72
N GLY A 46 15.59 18.16 3.80
CA GLY A 46 16.46 19.27 3.44
C GLY A 46 15.72 20.44 2.78
N TRP A 47 14.65 20.19 2.03
CA TRP A 47 13.78 21.25 1.51
C TRP A 47 12.98 21.92 2.62
N GLU A 48 12.43 21.16 3.56
CA GLU A 48 11.71 21.71 4.71
C GLU A 48 12.60 22.58 5.59
N GLU A 49 13.84 22.18 5.83
CA GLU A 49 14.82 22.98 6.58
C GLU A 49 15.14 24.29 5.84
N LYS A 50 15.39 24.23 4.54
CA LYS A 50 15.62 25.44 3.73
C LYS A 50 14.42 26.37 3.69
N ASP A 51 13.21 25.82 3.61
CA ASP A 51 11.99 26.63 3.60
C ASP A 51 11.77 27.34 4.95
N LYS A 52 12.19 26.73 6.06
CA LYS A 52 12.21 27.37 7.39
C LYS A 52 13.25 28.48 7.46
N GLU A 53 14.49 28.20 7.04
CA GLU A 53 15.56 29.20 7.02
C GLU A 53 15.16 30.42 6.19
N ILE A 54 14.58 30.21 5.00
CA ILE A 54 14.11 31.29 4.13
C ILE A 54 13.01 32.12 4.81
N LYS A 55 12.05 31.49 5.49
CA LYS A 55 10.99 32.22 6.22
C LYS A 55 11.53 33.04 7.37
N GLU A 56 12.47 32.47 8.15
CA GLU A 56 13.13 33.17 9.24
C GLU A 56 13.95 34.36 8.74
N ASP A 57 14.68 34.21 7.62
CA ASP A 57 15.46 35.30 6.99
C ASP A 57 14.56 36.40 6.38
N LEU A 58 13.35 36.07 5.97
CA LEU A 58 12.39 37.01 5.36
C LEU A 58 11.51 37.75 6.38
N ASP A 59 11.62 37.46 7.68
CA ASP A 59 10.86 38.10 8.78
C ASP A 59 9.33 38.20 8.50
N VAL A 60 8.75 37.15 7.89
CA VAL A 60 7.30 36.94 7.67
C VAL A 60 6.79 35.69 8.38
#